data_AF-A0A535HVK6-F1
#
_entry.id   AF-A0A535HVK6-F1
#
_cell.length_a   1.000
_cell.length_b   1.000
_cell.length_c   1.000
_cell.angle_alpha   90.00
_cell.angle_beta   90.00
_cell.angle_gamma   90.00
#
_symmetry.space_group_name_H-M   'P 1'
#
loop_
_entity.id
_entity.type
_entity.pdbx_description
1 polymer ?
#
loop_
_entity_poly.entity_id
_entity_poly.type
_entity_poly.pdbx_seq_one_letter_code
_entity_poly.pdbx_strand_id
1 'polypeptide(L)'
;MSSSQIVVVLAAVTALLALWAAIFATRADLATRRSIRVGNSRWEASTKPVPHLSFTDFTAPGQSIQIQVENLGGTLAGCGLIVQSGDELYAGELTLPEKAPARPISLPFIVKAWQRVAQPRPLLMVARDVGGRCWDCLDGGKQIKDPRKWLAGQLRGLRMQGMVDFPSITGGVKR
;
A
#
# COMPACT_ATOMS: atom_id res chain seq x y z
N MET A 1 4.88 -65.52 26.20
CA MET A 1 4.63 -64.12 26.63
C MET A 1 3.36 -64.09 27.44
N SER A 2 3.38 -63.52 28.64
CA SER A 2 2.16 -63.41 29.45
C SER A 2 1.31 -62.22 28.96
N SER A 3 -0.01 -62.29 29.12
CA SER A 3 -0.98 -61.28 28.67
C SER A 3 -0.64 -59.88 29.18
N SER A 4 -0.09 -59.79 30.39
CA SER A 4 0.39 -58.54 31.00
C SER A 4 1.54 -57.87 30.23
N GLN A 5 2.48 -58.66 29.68
CA GLN A 5 3.60 -58.12 28.89
C GLN A 5 3.13 -57.54 27.55
N ILE A 6 2.12 -58.16 26.93
CA ILE A 6 1.54 -57.69 25.67
C ILE A 6 0.87 -56.33 25.86
N VAL A 7 0.13 -56.14 26.95
CA VAL A 7 -0.53 -54.85 27.26
C VAL A 7 0.48 -53.73 27.50
N VAL A 8 1.56 -53.99 28.23
CA VAL A 8 2.61 -53.00 28.49
C VAL A 8 3.32 -52.59 27.20
N VAL A 9 3.63 -53.54 26.32
CA VAL A 9 4.23 -53.25 25.01
C VAL A 9 3.28 -52.43 24.14
N LEU A 10 1.99 -52.78 24.11
CA LEU A 10 0.99 -52.04 23.35
C LEU A 10 0.86 -50.59 23.85
N ALA A 11 0.80 -50.40 25.17
CA ALA A 11 0.75 -49.08 25.79
C ALA A 11 1.98 -48.23 25.43
N ALA A 12 3.18 -48.82 25.50
CA ALA A 12 4.42 -48.15 25.13
C ALA A 12 4.45 -47.74 23.64
N VAL A 13 4.00 -48.62 22.74
CA VAL A 13 3.89 -48.33 21.30
C VAL A 13 2.87 -47.22 21.04
N THR A 14 1.70 -47.27 21.68
CA THR A 14 0.69 -46.21 21.53
C THR A 14 1.17 -44.86 22.05
N ALA A 15 1.90 -44.82 23.16
CA ALA A 15 2.49 -43.59 23.70
C ALA A 15 3.55 -43.01 22.74
N LEU A 16 4.40 -43.87 22.18
CA LEU A 16 5.39 -43.46 21.16
C LEU A 16 4.73 -42.91 19.91
N LEU A 17 3.69 -43.58 19.40
CA LEU A 17 2.92 -43.11 18.23
C LEU A 17 2.19 -41.80 18.51
N ALA A 18 1.61 -41.63 19.70
CA ALA A 18 0.94 -40.39 20.11
C ALA A 18 1.93 -39.22 20.22
N LEU A 19 3.11 -39.46 20.81
CA LEU A 19 4.18 -38.46 20.89
C LEU A 19 4.67 -38.07 19.49
N TRP A 20 4.86 -39.06 18.60
CA TRP A 20 5.23 -38.82 17.21
C TRP A 20 4.17 -38.00 16.49
N ALA A 21 2.88 -38.37 16.62
CA ALA A 21 1.77 -37.64 16.03
C ALA A 21 1.71 -36.18 16.51
N ALA A 22 1.95 -35.92 17.81
CA ALA A 22 2.01 -34.56 18.34
C ALA A 22 3.16 -33.72 17.75
N ILE A 23 4.34 -34.34 17.57
CA ILE A 23 5.49 -33.69 16.91
C ILE A 23 5.17 -33.38 15.44
N PHE A 24 4.54 -34.30 14.72
CA PHE A 24 4.15 -34.06 13.32
C PHE A 24 3.08 -32.98 13.21
N ALA A 25 2.07 -32.99 14.09
CA ALA A 25 1.02 -31.98 14.11
C ALA A 25 1.58 -30.57 14.36
N THR A 26 2.48 -30.41 15.34
CA THR A 26 3.12 -29.12 15.63
C THR A 26 4.01 -28.63 14.49
N ARG A 27 4.79 -29.52 13.87
CA ARG A 27 5.60 -29.17 12.70
C ARG A 27 4.74 -28.82 11.48
N ALA A 28 3.63 -29.52 11.28
CA ALA A 28 2.69 -29.23 10.22
C ALA A 28 2.02 -27.85 10.41
N ASP A 29 1.56 -27.52 11.62
CA ASP A 29 0.99 -26.19 11.91
C ASP A 29 2.00 -25.06 11.65
N LEU A 30 3.25 -25.24 12.09
CA LEU A 30 4.32 -24.27 11.81
C LEU A 30 4.60 -24.12 10.31
N ALA A 31 4.62 -25.23 9.55
CA ALA A 31 4.82 -25.20 8.11
C ALA A 31 3.66 -24.48 7.41
N THR A 32 2.42 -24.74 7.81
CA THR A 32 1.21 -24.10 7.28
C THR A 32 1.20 -22.60 7.56
N ARG A 33 1.53 -22.17 8.78
CA ARG A 33 1.62 -20.74 9.11
C ARG A 33 2.69 -20.03 8.28
N ARG A 34 3.82 -20.68 8.04
CA ARG A 34 4.89 -20.14 7.19
C ARG A 34 4.45 -20.05 5.74
N SER A 35 3.79 -21.08 5.21
CA SER A 35 3.32 -21.06 3.81
C SER A 35 2.24 -20.01 3.60
N ILE A 36 1.31 -19.83 4.55
CA ILE A 36 0.31 -18.75 4.52
C ILE A 36 1.01 -17.39 4.52
N ARG A 37 1.99 -17.18 5.40
CA ARG A 37 2.72 -15.91 5.46
C ARG A 37 3.46 -15.60 4.15
N VAL A 38 4.14 -16.58 3.58
CA VAL A 38 4.86 -16.43 2.30
C VAL A 38 3.88 -16.23 1.14
N GLY A 39 2.73 -16.91 1.16
CA GLY A 39 1.65 -16.72 0.21
C GLY A 39 1.12 -15.29 0.25
N ASN A 40 0.82 -14.79 1.44
CA ASN A 40 0.36 -13.41 1.65
C ASN A 40 1.40 -12.38 1.19
N SER A 41 2.69 -12.58 1.50
CA SER A 41 3.73 -11.63 1.06
C SER A 41 3.90 -11.62 -0.47
N ARG A 42 3.75 -12.78 -1.13
CA ARG A 42 3.80 -12.86 -2.60
C ARG A 42 2.59 -12.18 -3.24
N TRP A 43 1.42 -12.41 -2.67
CA TRP A 43 0.18 -11.76 -3.10
C TRP A 43 0.24 -10.23 -2.91
N GLU A 44 0.79 -9.78 -1.78
CA GLU A 44 1.06 -8.37 -1.53
C GLU A 44 1.99 -7.77 -2.58
N ALA A 45 3.10 -8.44 -2.88
CA ALA A 45 4.03 -7.98 -3.89
C ALA A 45 3.39 -7.89 -5.29
N SER A 46 2.48 -8.80 -5.65
CA SER A 46 1.81 -8.79 -6.95
C SER A 46 0.69 -7.75 -7.06
N THR A 47 0.03 -7.42 -5.94
CA THR A 47 -1.11 -6.48 -5.91
C THR A 47 -0.72 -5.05 -5.56
N LYS A 48 0.51 -4.82 -5.06
CA LYS A 48 1.00 -3.50 -4.69
C LYS A 48 1.04 -2.57 -5.92
N PRO A 49 0.35 -1.42 -5.88
CA PRO A 49 0.46 -0.41 -6.92
C PRO A 49 1.83 0.25 -6.87
N VAL A 50 2.39 0.53 -8.06
CA VAL A 50 3.69 1.20 -8.20
C VAL A 50 3.52 2.32 -9.22
N PRO A 51 2.91 3.43 -8.82
CA PRO A 51 2.73 4.55 -9.71
C PRO A 51 4.03 5.33 -9.85
N HIS A 52 4.32 5.76 -11.07
CA HIS A 52 5.48 6.56 -11.40
C HIS A 52 5.04 7.85 -12.10
N LEU A 53 5.73 8.94 -11.78
CA LEU A 53 5.40 10.29 -12.21
C LEU A 53 6.48 10.80 -13.14
N SER A 54 6.08 11.22 -14.33
CA SER A 54 6.91 12.00 -15.23
C SER A 54 6.30 13.38 -15.43
N PHE A 55 7.14 14.40 -15.35
CA PHE A 55 6.73 15.78 -15.53
C PHE A 55 6.90 16.17 -16.99
N THR A 56 5.80 16.57 -17.63
CA THR A 56 5.80 17.22 -18.94
C THR A 56 5.83 18.74 -18.75
N ASP A 57 6.44 19.45 -19.71
CA ASP A 57 6.89 20.85 -19.60
C ASP A 57 5.90 21.89 -19.01
N PHE A 58 6.50 23.02 -18.62
CA PHE A 58 5.97 24.10 -17.80
C PHE A 58 4.63 24.69 -18.25
N THR A 59 3.69 24.73 -17.30
CA THR A 59 2.40 25.40 -17.43
C THR A 59 2.49 26.85 -16.97
N ALA A 60 1.64 27.71 -17.55
CA ALA A 60 1.56 29.10 -17.13
C ALA A 60 1.03 29.19 -15.67
N PRO A 61 1.51 30.15 -14.86
CA PRO A 61 1.07 30.31 -13.48
C PRO A 61 -0.45 30.38 -13.34
N GLY A 62 -1.01 29.67 -12.35
CA GLY A 62 -2.44 29.60 -12.08
C GLY A 62 -3.24 28.68 -13.00
N GLN A 63 -2.60 28.00 -13.96
CA GLN A 63 -3.24 26.97 -14.77
C GLN A 63 -2.98 25.57 -14.19
N SER A 64 -3.86 24.62 -14.51
CA SER A 64 -3.64 23.22 -14.12
C SER A 64 -2.37 22.67 -14.76
N ILE A 65 -1.54 21.96 -13.98
CA ILE A 65 -0.33 21.31 -14.48
C ILE A 65 -0.67 19.97 -15.12
N GLN A 66 -0.11 19.69 -16.30
CA GLN A 66 -0.18 18.36 -16.90
C GLN A 66 1.02 17.52 -16.45
N ILE A 67 0.72 16.38 -15.85
CA ILE A 67 1.70 15.40 -15.46
C ILE A 67 1.38 14.08 -16.13
N GLN A 68 2.39 13.28 -16.42
CA GLN A 68 2.20 11.91 -16.88
C GLN A 68 2.31 10.97 -15.69
N VAL A 69 1.30 10.12 -15.54
CA VAL A 69 1.26 9.10 -14.49
C VAL A 69 1.15 7.75 -15.17
N GLU A 70 2.10 6.87 -14.87
CA GLU A 70 2.07 5.47 -15.24
C GLU A 70 1.92 4.61 -13.98
N ASN A 71 1.41 3.40 -14.13
CA ASN A 71 1.36 2.43 -13.05
C ASN A 71 2.09 1.17 -13.50
N LEU A 72 3.18 0.82 -12.82
CA LEU A 72 4.00 -0.35 -13.15
C LEU A 72 3.58 -1.59 -12.34
N GLY A 73 2.74 -1.40 -11.31
CA GLY A 73 2.33 -2.44 -10.38
C GLY A 73 0.87 -2.88 -10.54
N GLY A 74 0.32 -3.38 -9.44
CA GLY A 74 -1.08 -3.79 -9.33
C GLY A 74 -2.06 -2.62 -9.50
N THR A 75 -3.36 -2.91 -9.60
CA THR A 75 -4.40 -1.90 -9.80
C THR A 75 -4.38 -0.80 -8.74
N LEU A 76 -4.43 0.44 -9.19
CA LEU A 76 -4.47 1.64 -8.38
C LEU A 76 -5.92 2.09 -8.24
N ALA A 77 -6.60 1.52 -7.25
CA ALA A 77 -8.03 1.74 -6.98
C ALA A 77 -8.33 3.17 -6.49
N GLY A 78 -7.32 3.86 -5.97
CA GLY A 78 -7.34 5.28 -5.64
C GLY A 78 -5.91 5.78 -5.46
N CYS A 79 -5.64 7.02 -5.81
CA CYS A 79 -4.34 7.63 -5.58
C CYS A 79 -4.51 9.11 -5.28
N GLY A 80 -4.00 9.54 -4.13
CA GLY A 80 -3.89 10.94 -3.78
C GLY A 80 -2.50 11.45 -4.13
N LEU A 81 -2.45 12.56 -4.86
CA LEU A 81 -1.21 13.14 -5.33
C LEU A 81 -1.16 14.63 -4.98
N ILE A 82 -0.02 15.08 -4.46
CA ILE A 82 0.31 16.49 -4.28
C ILE A 82 1.67 16.74 -4.95
N VAL A 83 1.70 17.71 -5.85
CA VAL A 83 2.89 18.12 -6.59
C VAL A 83 3.13 19.60 -6.34
N GLN A 84 4.40 19.95 -6.17
CA GLN A 84 4.87 21.32 -6.17
C GLN A 84 5.62 21.61 -7.46
N SER A 85 5.27 22.71 -8.14
CA SER A 85 6.05 23.23 -9.27
C SER A 85 6.19 24.74 -9.10
N GLY A 86 7.43 25.24 -9.10
CA GLY A 86 7.67 26.66 -8.87
C GLY A 86 7.21 27.10 -7.47
N ASP A 87 6.35 28.11 -7.43
CA ASP A 87 5.68 28.63 -6.23
C ASP A 87 4.23 28.14 -6.11
N GLU A 88 3.85 27.05 -6.78
CA GLU A 88 2.47 26.54 -6.82
C GLU A 88 2.37 25.10 -6.33
N LEU A 89 1.26 24.79 -5.65
CA LEU A 89 0.87 23.47 -5.21
C LEU A 89 -0.37 23.01 -5.97
N TYR A 90 -0.27 21.79 -6.48
CA TYR A 90 -1.31 21.11 -7.23
C TYR A 90 -1.66 19.81 -6.52
N ALA A 91 -2.94 19.45 -6.51
CA ALA A 91 -3.37 18.21 -5.91
C ALA A 91 -4.54 17.60 -6.65
N GLY A 92 -4.64 16.29 -6.63
CA GLY A 92 -5.73 15.58 -7.28
C GLY A 92 -5.79 14.12 -6.90
N GLU A 93 -6.92 13.51 -7.26
CA GLU A 93 -7.09 12.07 -7.18
C GLU A 93 -7.11 11.45 -8.57
N LEU A 94 -6.58 10.24 -8.67
CA LEU A 94 -6.65 9.45 -9.90
C LEU A 94 -6.77 7.96 -9.59
N THR A 95 -7.31 7.23 -10.56
CA THR A 95 -7.42 5.77 -10.55
C THR A 95 -6.81 5.23 -11.81
N LEU A 96 -6.01 4.17 -11.72
CA LEU A 96 -5.38 3.54 -12.88
C LEU A 96 -5.54 2.02 -12.83
N PRO A 97 -5.76 1.38 -13.99
CA PRO A 97 -5.76 -0.08 -14.06
C PRO A 97 -4.38 -0.64 -13.72
N GLU A 98 -4.31 -1.96 -13.57
CA GLU A 98 -3.03 -2.68 -13.45
C GLU A 98 -2.16 -2.39 -14.68
N LYS A 99 -0.86 -2.14 -14.45
CA LYS A 99 0.13 -1.91 -15.51
C LYS A 99 -0.30 -0.87 -16.55
N ALA A 100 -0.95 0.20 -16.08
CA ALA A 100 -1.42 1.27 -16.95
C ALA A 100 -0.22 2.02 -17.57
N PRO A 101 -0.20 2.23 -18.91
CA PRO A 101 0.82 3.05 -19.55
C PRO A 101 0.73 4.50 -19.09
N ALA A 102 1.79 5.27 -19.32
CA ALA A 102 1.84 6.70 -19.01
C ALA A 102 0.65 7.44 -19.65
N ARG A 103 -0.14 8.11 -18.80
CA ARG A 103 -1.29 8.91 -19.23
C ARG A 103 -1.15 10.34 -18.70
N PRO A 104 -1.42 11.35 -19.54
CA PRO A 104 -1.47 12.73 -19.07
C PRO A 104 -2.69 12.91 -18.16
N ILE A 105 -2.45 13.52 -17.00
CA ILE A 105 -3.44 13.86 -15.99
C ILE A 105 -3.24 15.33 -15.67
N SER A 106 -4.35 16.07 -15.66
CA SER A 106 -4.35 17.47 -15.28
C SER A 106 -4.59 17.60 -13.78
N LEU A 107 -3.66 18.21 -13.06
CA LEU A 107 -3.82 18.53 -11.64
C LEU A 107 -4.23 19.99 -11.48
N PRO A 108 -5.34 20.28 -10.78
CA PRO A 108 -5.76 21.64 -10.53
C PRO A 108 -4.80 22.36 -9.57
N PHE A 109 -4.65 23.66 -9.79
CA PHE A 109 -4.00 24.56 -8.84
C PHE A 109 -4.81 24.63 -7.55
N ILE A 110 -4.13 24.52 -6.42
CA ILE A 110 -4.75 24.62 -5.09
C ILE A 110 -4.36 25.93 -4.41
N VAL A 111 -3.05 26.15 -4.25
CA VAL A 111 -2.52 27.27 -3.47
C VAL A 111 -1.08 27.54 -3.85
N LYS A 112 -0.57 28.73 -3.52
CA LYS A 112 0.86 29.00 -3.61
C LYS A 112 1.65 28.25 -2.55
N ALA A 113 2.78 27.68 -2.95
CA ALA A 113 3.73 27.03 -2.08
C ALA A 113 4.47 28.04 -1.19
N TRP A 114 4.88 27.61 0.01
CA TRP A 114 5.67 28.45 0.92
C TRP A 114 7.14 28.61 0.48
N GLN A 115 7.61 27.75 -0.43
CA GLN A 115 8.98 27.73 -0.96
C GLN A 115 8.91 27.60 -2.47
N ARG A 116 9.82 28.29 -3.16
CA ARG A 116 9.96 28.13 -4.61
C ARG A 116 10.90 26.97 -4.91
N VAL A 117 10.48 26.06 -5.77
CA VAL A 117 11.31 24.93 -6.23
C VAL A 117 11.58 25.07 -7.72
N ALA A 118 12.83 24.82 -8.14
CA ALA A 118 13.24 24.98 -9.53
C ALA A 118 12.71 23.86 -10.45
N GLN A 119 12.52 22.65 -9.90
CA GLN A 119 12.00 21.50 -10.62
C GLN A 119 10.70 20.99 -9.96
N PRO A 120 9.71 20.52 -10.75
CA PRO A 120 8.53 19.89 -10.19
C PRO A 120 8.91 18.71 -9.28
N ARG A 121 8.30 18.65 -8.10
CA ARG A 121 8.56 17.60 -7.11
C ARG A 121 7.24 17.07 -6.54
N PRO A 122 7.05 15.75 -6.46
CA PRO A 122 5.93 15.20 -5.71
C PRO A 122 6.21 15.34 -4.21
N LEU A 123 5.25 15.92 -3.48
CA LEU A 123 5.30 16.08 -2.03
C LEU A 123 4.55 14.96 -1.30
N LEU A 124 3.50 14.45 -1.93
CA LEU A 124 2.71 13.33 -1.41
C LEU A 124 2.25 12.46 -2.57
N MET A 125 2.43 11.15 -2.43
CA MET A 125 1.87 10.18 -3.35
C MET A 125 1.44 8.96 -2.54
N VAL A 126 0.14 8.77 -2.43
CA VAL A 126 -0.46 7.66 -1.69
C VAL A 126 -1.32 6.85 -2.64
N ALA A 127 -1.12 5.54 -2.69
CA ALA A 127 -1.92 4.65 -3.52
C ALA A 127 -2.71 3.67 -2.68
N ARG A 128 -3.94 3.41 -3.08
CA ARG A 128 -4.83 2.38 -2.53
C ARG A 128 -4.93 1.24 -3.52
N ASP A 129 -4.67 0.03 -3.04
CA ASP A 129 -4.82 -1.19 -3.84
C ASP A 129 -6.28 -1.68 -3.87
N VAL A 130 -6.55 -2.66 -4.73
CA VAL A 130 -7.87 -3.33 -4.82
C VAL A 130 -8.29 -4.06 -3.54
N GLY A 131 -7.33 -4.41 -2.68
CA GLY A 131 -7.60 -4.98 -1.35
C GLY A 131 -7.95 -3.94 -0.29
N GLY A 132 -7.93 -2.65 -0.64
CA GLY A 132 -8.21 -1.54 0.25
C GLY A 132 -7.03 -1.09 1.13
N ARG A 133 -5.84 -1.66 0.95
CA ARG A 133 -4.63 -1.25 1.67
C ARG A 133 -4.03 -0.01 1.01
N CYS A 134 -3.48 0.87 1.82
CA CYS A 134 -2.85 2.10 1.35
C CYS A 134 -1.33 2.02 1.49
N TRP A 135 -0.64 2.66 0.56
CA TRP A 135 0.82 2.62 0.42
C TRP A 135 1.35 4.03 0.17
N ASP A 136 2.40 4.41 0.90
CA ASP A 136 3.17 5.63 0.63
C ASP A 136 4.16 5.35 -0.50
N CYS A 137 3.85 5.84 -1.70
CA CYS A 137 4.61 5.57 -2.92
C CYS A 137 5.88 6.41 -3.04
N LEU A 138 6.07 7.47 -2.24
CA LEU A 138 7.29 8.26 -2.24
C LEU A 138 8.41 7.62 -1.40
N ASP A 139 8.04 6.97 -0.30
CA ASP A 139 8.98 6.34 0.63
C ASP A 139 9.08 4.82 0.41
N GLY A 140 9.37 4.42 -0.83
CA GLY A 140 9.59 3.00 -1.20
C GLY A 140 8.34 2.12 -1.16
N GLY A 141 7.14 2.69 -1.06
CA GLY A 141 5.90 1.93 -0.99
C GLY A 141 5.70 1.29 0.38
N LYS A 142 5.88 2.04 1.47
CA LYS A 142 5.58 1.59 2.83
C LYS A 142 4.08 1.48 3.04
N GLN A 143 3.64 0.41 3.71
CA GLN A 143 2.22 0.24 4.01
C GLN A 143 1.76 1.22 5.08
N ILE A 144 0.63 1.88 4.83
CA ILE A 144 -0.02 2.79 5.75
C ILE A 144 -1.13 2.02 6.49
N LYS A 145 -1.00 1.91 7.82
CA LYS A 145 -1.97 1.18 8.66
C LYS A 145 -3.27 1.96 8.89
N ASP A 146 -3.16 3.26 9.14
CA ASP A 146 -4.29 4.17 9.36
C ASP A 146 -4.20 5.33 8.36
N PRO A 147 -4.85 5.20 7.18
CA PRO A 147 -4.76 6.19 6.12
C PRO A 147 -5.27 7.57 6.54
N ARG A 148 -6.34 7.63 7.36
CA ARG A 148 -6.94 8.89 7.82
C ARG A 148 -5.98 9.67 8.70
N LYS A 149 -5.45 9.02 9.74
CA LYS A 149 -4.52 9.66 10.67
C LYS A 149 -3.20 10.02 9.98
N TRP A 150 -2.69 9.13 9.13
CA TRP A 150 -1.45 9.37 8.39
C TRP A 150 -1.59 10.56 7.43
N LEU A 151 -2.66 10.59 6.63
CA LEU A 151 -2.89 11.67 5.67
C LEU A 151 -3.09 13.01 6.37
N ALA A 152 -3.86 13.06 7.46
CA ALA A 152 -4.03 14.27 8.25
C ALA A 152 -2.68 14.80 8.80
N GLY A 153 -1.77 13.90 9.18
CA GLY A 153 -0.40 14.25 9.58
C GLY A 153 0.41 14.85 8.43
N GLN A 154 0.38 14.23 7.25
CA GLN A 154 1.08 14.74 6.07
C GLN A 154 0.54 16.10 5.62
N LEU A 155 -0.79 16.25 5.52
CA LEU A 155 -1.43 17.52 5.14
C LEU A 155 -1.14 18.63 6.13
N ARG A 156 -1.06 18.32 7.44
CA ARG A 156 -0.63 19.30 8.45
C ARG A 156 0.82 19.73 8.24
N GLY A 157 1.72 18.78 7.96
CA GLY A 157 3.12 19.07 7.64
C GLY A 157 3.27 19.96 6.40
N LEU A 158 2.42 19.75 5.40
CA LEU A 158 2.34 20.57 4.19
C LEU A 158 1.47 21.83 4.34
N ARG A 159 0.94 22.13 5.53
CA ARG A 159 0.01 23.27 5.75
C ARG A 159 -1.20 23.30 4.81
N MET A 160 -1.62 22.14 4.31
CA MET A 160 -2.75 21.95 3.39
C MET A 160 -3.99 21.38 4.08
N GLN A 161 -4.02 21.39 5.41
CA GLN A 161 -5.14 20.87 6.18
C GLN A 161 -6.42 21.63 5.82
N GLY A 162 -7.45 20.90 5.37
CA GLY A 162 -8.75 21.47 4.96
C GLY A 162 -8.78 22.09 3.56
N MET A 163 -7.64 22.14 2.84
CA MET A 163 -7.58 22.64 1.46
C MET A 163 -7.82 21.52 0.44
N VAL A 164 -7.40 20.30 0.78
CA VAL A 164 -7.52 19.12 -0.07
C VAL A 164 -7.96 17.94 0.79
N ASP A 165 -8.81 17.09 0.23
CA ASP A 165 -9.19 15.80 0.80
C ASP A 165 -9.01 14.71 -0.26
N PHE A 166 -8.74 13.49 0.20
CA PHE A 166 -8.53 12.32 -0.64
C PHE A 166 -9.51 11.19 -0.26
N PRO A 167 -10.80 11.32 -0.60
CA PRO A 167 -11.85 10.38 -0.20
C PRO A 167 -11.63 8.97 -0.77
N SER A 168 -10.95 8.83 -1.91
CA SER A 168 -10.62 7.51 -2.47
C SER A 168 -9.67 6.72 -1.55
N ILE A 169 -8.88 7.41 -0.74
CA ILE A 169 -7.86 6.86 0.17
C ILE A 169 -8.40 6.70 1.58
N THR A 170 -9.02 7.74 2.13
CA THR A 170 -9.53 7.76 3.51
C THR A 170 -10.84 7.02 3.68
N GLY A 171 -11.53 6.73 2.57
CA GLY A 171 -12.90 6.23 2.53
C GLY A 171 -13.88 7.33 2.97
N GLY A 172 -15.04 7.40 2.31
CA GLY A 172 -16.04 8.42 2.59
C GLY A 172 -16.31 8.57 4.10
N VAL A 173 -16.44 9.81 4.56
CA VAL A 173 -17.06 10.09 5.85
C VAL A 173 -18.47 9.50 5.75
N LYS A 174 -18.79 8.49 6.56
CA LYS A 174 -20.18 8.04 6.70
C LYS A 174 -20.96 9.27 7.16
N ARG A 175 -21.72 9.85 6.24
CA ARG A 175 -22.78 10.81 6.56
C ARG A 175 -23.86 10.10 7.35
#